data_AF-A0A2W5DGD6-F1
#
_entry.id   AF-A0A2W5DGD6-F1
#
_cell.length_a   1.000
_cell.length_b   1.000
_cell.length_c   1.000
_cell.angle_alpha   90.00
_cell.angle_beta   90.00
_cell.angle_gamma   90.00
#
_symmetry.space_group_name_H-M   'P 1'
#
loop_
_entity.id
_entity.type
_entity.pdbx_description
1 polymer ?
#
loop_
_entity_poly.entity_id
_entity_poly.type
_entity_poly.pdbx_seq_one_letter_code
_entity_poly.pdbx_strand_id
1 'polypeptide(L)'
;MLQEWLSAAAHTVWDARQLSAAAAAEIDAVLIDLPKLRDGAQAAVARARAAYPRAALIGLSTQLSASLPPESPTVRDLGLQRLLAKPCVRAELLEALAALPPGG
;
A
#
# COMPACT_ATOMS: atom_id res chain seq x y z
N MET A 1 10.07 -2.50 12.20
CA MET A 1 8.88 -3.36 12.28
C MET A 1 8.32 -3.77 10.91
N LEU A 2 7.67 -2.90 10.12
CA LEU A 2 7.08 -3.33 8.82
C LEU A 2 8.13 -3.90 7.87
N GLN A 3 9.27 -3.23 7.71
CA GLN A 3 10.38 -3.73 6.90
C GLN A 3 10.85 -5.12 7.34
N GLU A 4 11.02 -5.33 8.65
CA GLU A 4 11.44 -6.61 9.21
C GLU A 4 10.42 -7.72 8.91
N TRP A 5 9.12 -7.42 9.02
CA TRP A 5 8.06 -8.38 8.72
C TRP A 5 8.05 -8.81 7.26
N LEU A 6 8.25 -7.85 6.34
CA LEU A 6 8.29 -8.08 4.90
C LEU A 6 9.55 -8.83 4.49
N SER A 7 10.72 -8.44 5.01
CA SER A 7 11.98 -9.14 4.76
C SER A 7 11.95 -10.57 5.31
N ALA A 8 11.35 -10.80 6.49
CA ALA A 8 11.16 -12.15 7.04
C ALA A 8 10.17 -13.00 6.21
N ALA A 9 9.31 -12.38 5.41
CA ALA A 9 8.43 -13.05 4.45
C ALA A 9 9.06 -13.16 3.04
N ALA A 10 10.38 -12.94 2.91
CA ALA A 10 11.13 -12.96 1.67
C ALA A 10 10.70 -11.92 0.62
N HIS A 11 10.02 -10.84 1.03
CA HIS A 11 9.83 -9.68 0.18
C HIS A 11 11.08 -8.80 0.16
N THR A 12 11.46 -8.35 -1.03
CA THR A 12 12.44 -7.27 -1.17
C THR A 12 11.78 -5.95 -0.78
N VAL A 13 12.38 -5.22 0.15
CA VAL A 13 11.83 -3.95 0.65
C VAL A 13 12.75 -2.82 0.24
N TRP A 14 12.18 -1.80 -0.40
CA TRP A 14 12.91 -0.60 -0.80
C TRP A 14 12.39 0.62 -0.03
N ASP A 15 13.32 1.50 0.36
CA ASP A 15 12.94 2.83 0.84
C ASP A 15 12.62 3.72 -0.37
N ALA A 16 11.39 4.24 -0.42
CA ALA A 16 10.92 5.12 -1.48
C ALA A 16 11.82 6.35 -1.70
N ARG A 17 12.56 6.80 -0.67
CA ARG A 17 13.48 7.95 -0.76
C ARG A 17 14.77 7.62 -1.53
N GLN A 18 15.06 6.34 -1.73
CA GLN A 18 16.30 5.84 -2.35
C GLN A 18 16.07 5.16 -3.70
N LEU A 19 14.81 5.04 -4.14
CA LEU A 19 14.47 4.41 -5.40
C LEU A 19 14.73 5.35 -6.59
N SER A 20 15.43 4.83 -7.60
CA SER A 20 15.50 5.46 -8.91
C SER A 20 14.17 5.27 -9.66
N ALA A 21 13.90 6.11 -10.66
CA ALA A 21 12.71 5.95 -11.50
C ALA A 21 12.68 4.60 -12.24
N ALA A 22 13.83 4.05 -12.63
CA ALA A 22 13.93 2.74 -13.25
C ALA A 22 13.56 1.62 -12.27
N ALA A 23 14.07 1.69 -11.03
CA ALA A 23 13.74 0.71 -10.00
C ALA A 23 12.26 0.82 -9.56
N ALA A 24 11.67 2.02 -9.60
CA ALA A 24 10.26 2.24 -9.30
C ALA A 24 9.31 1.49 -10.26
N ALA A 25 9.74 1.23 -11.50
CA ALA A 25 8.95 0.48 -12.48
C ALA A 25 8.82 -1.02 -12.16
N GLU A 26 9.76 -1.55 -11.36
CA GLU A 26 9.82 -2.95 -10.93
C GLU A 26 9.15 -3.18 -9.56
N ILE A 27 8.49 -2.17 -9.00
CA ILE A 27 7.82 -2.28 -7.70
C ILE A 27 6.43 -2.90 -7.88
N ASP A 28 6.23 -4.08 -7.28
CA ASP A 28 4.94 -4.77 -7.31
C ASP A 28 3.89 -4.11 -6.40
N ALA A 29 4.31 -3.56 -5.26
CA ALA A 29 3.41 -3.02 -4.25
C ALA A 29 4.00 -1.81 -3.51
N VAL A 30 3.14 -0.84 -3.22
CA VAL A 30 3.49 0.36 -2.44
C VAL A 30 2.56 0.49 -1.25
N LEU A 31 3.15 0.62 -0.06
CA LEU A 31 2.44 0.95 1.18
C LEU A 31 2.39 2.46 1.35
N ILE A 32 1.19 3.04 1.40
CA ILE A 32 0.96 4.49 1.51
C ILE A 32 0.39 4.81 2.88
N ASP A 33 1.03 5.73 3.61
CA ASP A 33 0.46 6.25 4.86
C ASP A 33 -0.61 7.31 4.59
N LEU A 34 -1.82 7.06 5.06
CA LEU A 34 -3.02 7.87 4.86
C LEU A 34 -3.65 8.25 6.21
N PRO A 35 -3.01 9.14 6.99
CA PRO A 35 -3.51 9.53 8.32
C PRO A 35 -4.81 10.36 8.26
N LYS A 36 -5.17 10.88 7.09
CA LYS A 36 -6.44 11.58 6.83
C LYS A 36 -7.06 11.07 5.52
N LEU A 37 -8.23 10.44 5.61
CA LEU A 37 -8.91 9.90 4.43
C LEU A 37 -9.67 10.97 3.65
N ARG A 38 -10.30 11.91 4.35
CA ARG A 38 -11.08 12.98 3.72
C ARG A 38 -10.19 14.05 3.08
N ASP A 39 -9.05 14.34 3.69
CA ASP A 39 -8.17 15.43 3.27
C ASP A 39 -6.80 14.87 2.85
N GLY A 40 -6.55 14.84 1.55
CA GLY A 40 -5.22 14.54 1.00
C GLY A 40 -4.96 13.08 0.63
N ALA A 41 -5.84 12.14 0.99
CA ALA A 41 -5.67 10.75 0.56
C ALA A 41 -5.67 10.60 -0.97
N GLN A 42 -6.60 11.27 -1.66
CA GLN A 42 -6.64 11.26 -3.13
C GLN A 42 -5.32 11.78 -3.73
N ALA A 43 -4.77 12.87 -3.18
CA ALA A 43 -3.53 13.48 -3.66
C ALA A 43 -2.31 12.59 -3.38
N ALA A 44 -2.26 11.96 -2.20
CA ALA A 44 -1.21 11.01 -1.85
C ALA A 44 -1.24 9.78 -2.77
N VAL A 45 -2.43 9.23 -3.03
CA VAL A 45 -2.60 8.09 -3.93
C VAL A 45 -2.27 8.48 -5.37
N ALA A 46 -2.71 9.64 -5.86
CA ALA A 46 -2.36 10.13 -7.19
C ALA A 46 -0.83 10.30 -7.37
N ARG A 47 -0.15 10.84 -6.36
CA ARG A 47 1.33 10.95 -6.36
C ARG A 47 2.00 9.57 -6.38
N ALA A 48 1.52 8.63 -5.58
CA ALA A 48 2.04 7.27 -5.57
C ALA A 48 1.81 6.57 -6.92
N ARG A 49 0.63 6.70 -7.51
CA ARG A 49 0.32 6.14 -8.83
C ARG A 49 1.21 6.74 -9.92
N ALA A 50 1.50 8.03 -9.87
CA ALA A 50 2.40 8.67 -10.83
C ALA A 50 3.86 8.18 -10.71
N ALA A 51 4.32 7.92 -9.48
CA ALA A 51 5.67 7.41 -9.22
C ALA A 51 5.81 5.90 -9.48
N TYR A 52 4.75 5.13 -9.25
CA TYR A 52 4.71 3.68 -9.33
C TYR A 52 3.51 3.24 -10.19
N PRO A 53 3.57 3.46 -11.52
CA PRO A 53 2.40 3.30 -12.39
C PRO A 53 1.85 1.87 -12.40
N ARG A 54 2.72 0.86 -12.29
CA ARG A 54 2.34 -0.57 -12.32
C ARG A 54 2.07 -1.18 -10.95
N ALA A 55 2.50 -0.54 -9.87
CA ALA A 55 2.40 -1.10 -8.53
C ALA A 55 0.96 -1.17 -8.02
N ALA A 56 0.64 -2.22 -7.28
CA ALA A 56 -0.52 -2.22 -6.40
C ALA A 56 -0.34 -1.20 -5.27
N LEU A 57 -1.38 -0.42 -4.98
CA LEU A 57 -1.33 0.56 -3.89
C LEU A 57 -2.15 0.04 -2.71
N ILE A 58 -1.52 -0.07 -1.54
CA ILE A 58 -2.16 -0.45 -0.28
C ILE A 58 -2.04 0.74 0.68
N GLY A 59 -3.16 1.20 1.21
CA GLY A 59 -3.18 2.29 2.19
C GLY A 59 -3.05 1.79 3.63
N LEU A 60 -2.53 2.62 4.52
CA LEU A 60 -2.49 2.42 5.97
C LEU A 60 -3.08 3.66 6.65
N SER A 61 -4.06 3.51 7.54
CA SER A 61 -4.73 4.68 8.16
C SER A 61 -5.05 4.49 9.63
N THR A 62 -4.87 5.55 10.43
CA THR A 62 -5.31 5.62 11.83
C THR A 62 -6.79 5.98 11.99
N GLN A 63 -7.49 6.35 10.91
CA GLN A 63 -8.91 6.76 10.95
C GLN A 63 -9.89 5.60 10.79
N LEU A 64 -9.39 4.38 10.62
CA LEU A 64 -10.20 3.18 10.48
C LEU A 64 -10.34 2.46 11.82
N SER A 65 -11.56 2.01 12.13
CA SER A 65 -11.81 1.06 13.21
C SER A 65 -11.46 -0.39 12.82
N ALA A 66 -11.49 -0.70 11.53
CA ALA A 66 -11.12 -2.00 10.96
C ALA A 66 -10.64 -1.81 9.50
N SER A 67 -9.78 -2.71 9.03
CA SER A 67 -9.29 -2.70 7.65
C SER A 67 -10.40 -2.93 6.65
N LEU A 68 -10.30 -2.27 5.50
CA LEU A 68 -11.28 -2.34 4.43
C LEU A 68 -10.77 -3.22 3.27
N PRO A 69 -11.63 -4.12 2.76
CA PRO A 69 -11.29 -5.01 1.65
C PRO A 69 -11.40 -4.28 0.29
N PRO A 70 -10.93 -4.90 -0.82
CA PRO A 70 -10.92 -4.28 -2.15
C PRO A 70 -12.30 -3.81 -2.64
N GLU A 71 -13.38 -4.45 -2.17
CA GLU A 71 -14.75 -4.19 -2.60
C GLU A 71 -15.37 -2.97 -1.90
N SER A 72 -14.70 -2.45 -0.86
CA SER A 72 -15.17 -1.27 -0.13
C SER A 72 -15.26 -0.05 -1.06
N PRO A 73 -16.35 0.74 -1.04
CA PRO A 73 -16.46 1.98 -1.82
C PRO A 73 -15.26 2.91 -1.61
N THR A 74 -14.85 3.12 -0.35
CA THR A 74 -13.69 3.96 -0.01
C THR A 74 -12.39 3.49 -0.68
N VAL A 75 -12.17 2.17 -0.72
CA VAL A 75 -10.96 1.57 -1.30
C VAL A 75 -10.96 1.75 -2.82
N ARG A 76 -12.11 1.50 -3.47
CA ARG A 76 -12.29 1.67 -4.92
C ARG A 76 -12.18 3.13 -5.36
N ASP A 77 -12.82 4.05 -4.63
CA ASP A 77 -12.81 5.49 -4.94
C ASP A 77 -11.41 6.09 -4.81
N LEU A 78 -10.60 5.56 -3.89
CA LEU A 78 -9.18 5.92 -3.76
C LEU A 78 -8.29 5.23 -4.78
N GLY A 79 -8.73 4.17 -5.47
CA GLY A 79 -7.90 3.38 -6.38
C GLY A 79 -6.85 2.52 -5.65
N LEU A 80 -7.17 2.08 -4.43
CA LEU A 80 -6.36 1.19 -3.61
C LEU A 80 -6.80 -0.27 -3.80
N GLN A 81 -5.92 -1.22 -3.50
CA GLN A 81 -6.28 -2.64 -3.41
C GLN A 81 -6.77 -3.03 -2.02
N ARG A 82 -6.19 -2.44 -0.98
CA ARG A 82 -6.57 -2.65 0.42
C ARG A 82 -6.33 -1.35 1.19
N LEU A 83 -7.10 -1.14 2.26
CA LEU A 83 -6.84 -0.06 3.20
C LEU A 83 -6.78 -0.64 4.62
N LEU A 84 -5.59 -0.69 5.19
CA LEU A 84 -5.33 -1.31 6.48
C LEU A 84 -5.47 -0.30 7.62
N ALA A 85 -6.13 -0.71 8.71
CA ALA A 85 -6.20 0.07 9.93
C ALA A 85 -4.85 0.08 10.65
N LYS A 86 -4.55 1.17 11.36
CA LYS A 86 -3.41 1.26 12.27
C LYS A 86 -3.89 1.15 13.72
N PRO A 87 -3.22 0.35 14.58
CA PRO A 87 -2.09 -0.53 14.25
C PRO A 87 -2.52 -1.71 13.37
N CYS A 88 -1.72 -2.03 12.35
CA CYS A 88 -1.91 -3.25 11.56
C CYS A 88 -1.09 -4.39 12.16
N VAL A 89 -1.61 -5.61 12.05
CA VAL A 89 -0.88 -6.82 12.47
C VAL A 89 -0.16 -7.46 11.29
N ARG A 90 0.89 -8.24 11.57
CA ARG A 90 1.71 -8.87 10.52
C ARG A 90 0.90 -9.72 9.56
N ALA A 91 -0.01 -10.56 10.08
CA ALA A 91 -0.81 -11.45 9.25
C ALA A 91 -1.66 -10.69 8.23
N GLU A 92 -2.33 -9.63 8.69
CA GLU A 92 -3.18 -8.79 7.86
C GLU A 92 -2.42 -8.08 6.73
N LEU A 93 -1.19 -7.60 7.01
CA LEU A 93 -0.33 -7.03 5.99
C LEU A 93 0.08 -8.06 4.93
N LEU A 94 0.47 -9.27 5.36
CA LEU A 94 0.89 -10.33 4.44
C LEU A 94 -0.29 -10.87 3.63
N GLU A 95 -1.48 -10.97 4.21
CA GLU A 95 -2.70 -11.32 3.49
C GLU A 95 -3.06 -10.27 2.44
N ALA A 96 -2.89 -8.98 2.75
CA ALA A 96 -3.12 -7.91 1.79
C ALA A 96 -2.15 -7.99 0.60
N LEU A 97 -0.89 -8.38 0.84
CA LEU A 97 0.11 -8.56 -0.20
C LEU A 97 -0.09 -9.85 -1.00
N ALA A 98 -0.43 -10.96 -0.35
CA ALA A 98 -0.68 -12.24 -1.01
C ALA A 98 -1.93 -12.23 -1.90
N ALA A 99 -2.89 -11.35 -1.61
CA ALA A 99 -4.09 -11.15 -2.43
C ALA A 99 -3.84 -10.26 -3.67
N LEU A 100 -2.64 -9.70 -3.83
CA LEU A 100 -2.31 -8.91 -5.02
C LEU A 100 -2.22 -9.83 -6.24
N PRO A 101 -2.71 -9.38 -7.40
CA PRO A 101 -2.49 -10.12 -8.64
C PRO A 101 -0.98 -10.23 -8.92
N PRO A 102 -0.50 -11.35 -9.49
CA PRO A 102 0.89 -11.45 -9.93
C PRO A 102 1.19 -10.29 -10.89
N GLY A 103 2.32 -9.61 -10.67
CA GLY A 103 2.69 -8.39 -11.39
C GLY A 103 2.48 -8.55 -12.89
N GLY A 104 1.62 -7.68 -13.46
CA GLY A 104 1.38 -7.61 -14.90
C GLY A 104 2.54 -6.95 -15.61
#